data_AF-A0A624BD98-F1
#
_entry.id   AF-A0A624BD98-F1
#
_cell.length_a   1.000
_cell.length_b   1.000
_cell.length_c   1.000
_cell.angle_alpha   90.00
_cell.angle_beta   90.00
_cell.angle_gamma   90.00
#
_symmetry.space_group_name_H-M   'P 1'
#
loop_
_entity.id
_entity.type
_entity.pdbx_description
1 polymer ?
#
loop_
_entity_poly.entity_id
_entity_poly.type
_entity_poly.pdbx_seq_one_letter_code
_entity_poly.pdbx_strand_id
1 'polypeptide(L)'
;MKRKKLHIADNNLMYGNTPINLTKNEYLLVSVLLNSGGEVSCDEVKGAIWPDRKDIITYNNINQLSSRVKSKLIIAGCDAVITKNGEKISILVKEPRKLNKKDIVIYTLILISFPIHYYLSF
;
A
#
# COMPACT_ATOMS: atom_id res chain seq x y z
N MET A 1 15.68 13.54 8.56
CA MET A 1 14.99 12.25 8.35
C MET A 1 15.08 11.88 6.87
N LYS A 2 15.71 10.75 6.53
CA LYS A 2 15.69 10.23 5.14
C LYS A 2 14.25 9.91 4.74
N ARG A 3 13.81 10.34 3.54
CA ARG A 3 12.48 10.03 3.01
C ARG A 3 12.38 8.52 2.79
N LYS A 4 11.36 7.88 3.39
CA LYS A 4 11.06 6.47 3.08
C LYS A 4 10.50 6.42 1.64
N LYS A 5 11.14 5.64 0.78
CA LYS A 5 10.73 5.45 -0.62
C LYS A 5 10.40 3.98 -0.83
N LEU A 6 9.29 3.73 -1.54
CA LEU A 6 8.97 2.41 -2.04
C LEU A 6 9.91 2.08 -3.21
N HIS A 7 10.68 1.01 -3.10
CA HIS A 7 11.63 0.58 -4.11
C HIS A 7 11.83 -0.94 -4.07
N ILE A 8 12.38 -1.50 -5.14
CA ILE A 8 12.75 -2.91 -5.22
C ILE A 8 14.25 -3.01 -4.95
N ALA A 9 14.63 -3.92 -4.04
CA ALA A 9 16.01 -4.27 -3.75
C ALA A 9 16.09 -5.78 -3.49
N ASP A 10 17.08 -6.46 -4.08
CA ASP A 10 17.31 -7.90 -3.90
C ASP A 10 16.05 -8.78 -4.07
N ASN A 11 15.28 -8.52 -5.13
CA ASN A 11 13.99 -9.17 -5.43
C ASN A 11 12.90 -9.02 -4.34
N ASN A 12 13.08 -8.08 -3.41
CA ASN A 12 12.12 -7.75 -2.37
C ASN A 12 11.59 -6.33 -2.54
N LEU A 13 10.32 -6.13 -2.19
CA LEU A 13 9.75 -4.80 -2.12
C LEU A 13 10.10 -4.17 -0.76
N MET A 14 10.74 -3.01 -0.81
CA MET A 14 11.23 -2.29 0.36
C MET A 14 10.50 -0.95 0.51
N TYR A 15 10.10 -0.60 1.73
CA TYR A 15 9.65 0.74 2.07
C TYR A 15 10.59 1.35 3.12
N GLY A 16 11.52 2.21 2.68
CA GLY A 16 12.68 2.56 3.50
C GLY A 16 13.53 1.32 3.77
N ASN A 17 13.72 0.95 5.04
CA ASN A 17 14.48 -0.24 5.43
C ASN A 17 13.57 -1.43 5.81
N THR A 18 12.26 -1.32 5.59
CA THR A 18 11.29 -2.35 5.96
C THR A 18 10.95 -3.21 4.74
N PRO A 19 11.25 -4.51 4.75
CA PRO A 19 10.81 -5.42 3.69
C PRO A 19 9.30 -5.67 3.80
N ILE A 20 8.66 -5.78 2.64
CA ILE A 20 7.22 -6.07 2.52
C ILE A 20 7.08 -7.47 1.96
N ASN A 21 6.53 -8.38 2.76
CA ASN A 21 6.35 -9.77 2.36
C ASN A 21 5.21 -9.92 1.35
N LEU A 22 5.56 -10.04 0.08
CA LEU A 22 4.64 -10.23 -1.03
C LEU A 22 4.73 -11.65 -1.58
N THR A 23 3.59 -12.20 -1.98
CA THR A 23 3.56 -13.39 -2.85
C THR A 23 4.08 -13.02 -4.23
N LYS A 24 4.43 -14.03 -5.04
CA LYS A 24 4.93 -13.82 -6.41
C LYS A 24 4.05 -12.87 -7.24
N ASN A 25 2.74 -13.07 -7.24
CA ASN A 25 1.82 -12.26 -8.06
C ASN A 25 1.69 -10.83 -7.53
N GLU A 26 1.68 -10.67 -6.22
CA GLU A 26 1.66 -9.35 -5.58
C GLU A 26 2.94 -8.57 -5.89
N TYR A 27 4.10 -9.23 -5.85
CA TYR A 27 5.38 -8.66 -6.23
C TYR A 27 5.37 -8.25 -7.71
N LEU A 28 4.93 -9.12 -8.61
CA LEU A 28 4.84 -8.83 -10.04
C LEU A 28 3.93 -7.62 -10.32
N LEU A 29 2.77 -7.53 -9.65
CA LEU A 29 1.88 -6.37 -9.79
C LEU A 29 2.60 -5.06 -9.45
N VAL A 30 3.26 -5.01 -8.29
CA VAL A 30 3.96 -3.78 -7.86
C VAL A 30 5.18 -3.51 -8.74
N SER A 31 5.91 -4.54 -9.15
CA SER A 31 7.08 -4.38 -10.02
C SER A 31 6.71 -3.80 -11.37
N VAL A 32 5.64 -4.31 -12.01
CA VAL A 32 5.16 -3.78 -13.28
C VAL A 32 4.77 -2.32 -13.14
N LEU A 33 4.00 -1.99 -12.09
CA LEU A 33 3.57 -0.62 -11.81
C LEU A 33 4.74 0.33 -11.53
N LEU A 34 5.73 -0.08 -10.75
CA LEU A 34 6.89 0.77 -10.45
C LEU A 34 7.79 0.98 -11.67
N ASN A 35 7.96 -0.06 -12.48
CA ASN A 35 8.78 0.00 -13.70
C ASN A 35 8.11 0.83 -14.81
N SER A 36 6.79 0.93 -14.83
CA SER A 36 6.04 1.73 -15.80
C SER A 36 5.86 3.20 -15.39
N GLY A 37 6.40 3.62 -14.24
CA GLY A 37 6.20 4.97 -13.72
C GLY A 37 4.88 5.17 -12.96
N GLY A 38 4.17 4.10 -12.63
CA GLY A 38 3.03 4.11 -11.73
C GLY A 38 1.67 3.86 -12.38
N GLU A 39 1.60 3.66 -13.69
CA GLU A 39 0.36 3.33 -14.41
C GLU A 39 0.63 2.30 -15.51
N VAL A 40 -0.25 1.31 -15.67
CA VAL A 40 -0.21 0.31 -16.74
C VAL A 40 -1.61 -0.09 -17.15
N SER A 41 -1.75 -0.68 -18.34
CA SER A 41 -3.00 -1.34 -18.73
C SER A 41 -3.21 -2.63 -17.93
N CYS A 42 -4.47 -2.96 -17.68
CA CYS A 42 -4.86 -4.23 -17.05
C CYS A 42 -4.38 -5.41 -17.90
N ASP A 43 -4.32 -5.26 -19.21
CA ASP A 43 -3.90 -6.32 -20.12
C ASP A 43 -2.41 -6.63 -20.06
N GLU A 44 -1.56 -5.60 -19.92
CA GLU A 44 -0.14 -5.77 -19.60
C GLU A 44 0.04 -6.46 -18.24
N VAL A 45 -0.74 -6.05 -17.23
CA VAL A 45 -0.71 -6.68 -15.90
C VAL A 45 -1.10 -8.15 -15.98
N LYS A 46 -2.13 -8.50 -16.75
CA LYS A 46 -2.50 -9.91 -16.95
C LYS A 46 -1.38 -10.68 -17.64
N GLY A 47 -0.79 -10.12 -18.70
CA GLY A 47 0.32 -10.76 -19.42
C GLY A 47 1.56 -10.97 -18.55
N ALA A 48 1.86 -10.04 -17.64
CA ALA A 48 3.00 -10.14 -16.74
C ALA A 48 2.78 -11.12 -15.57
N ILE A 49 1.56 -11.19 -15.02
CA ILE A 49 1.27 -12.00 -13.83
C ILE A 49 0.76 -13.41 -14.19
N TRP A 50 -0.03 -13.52 -15.26
CA TRP A 50 -0.71 -14.75 -15.69
C TRP A 50 -0.64 -14.93 -17.22
N PRO A 51 0.56 -15.08 -17.81
CA PRO A 51 0.72 -15.17 -19.26
C PRO A 51 -0.14 -16.28 -19.88
N ASP A 52 -0.14 -17.47 -19.29
CA ASP A 52 -0.85 -18.65 -19.81
C ASP A 52 -2.37 -18.61 -19.59
N ARG A 53 -2.87 -17.66 -18.80
CA ARG A 53 -4.28 -17.58 -18.39
C ARG A 53 -4.88 -16.19 -18.62
N LYS A 54 -4.24 -15.36 -19.46
CA LYS A 54 -4.62 -13.96 -19.70
C LYS A 54 -6.12 -13.81 -20.01
N ASP A 55 -6.67 -14.73 -20.82
CA ASP A 55 -8.07 -14.68 -21.27
C ASP A 55 -9.09 -15.08 -20.19
N ILE A 56 -8.64 -15.81 -19.17
CA ILE A 56 -9.48 -16.27 -18.04
C ILE A 56 -9.46 -15.23 -16.91
N ILE A 57 -8.38 -14.46 -16.80
CA ILE A 57 -8.22 -13.47 -15.73
C ILE A 57 -9.14 -12.28 -15.98
N THR A 58 -10.05 -12.06 -15.03
CA THR A 58 -10.98 -10.94 -15.05
C THR A 58 -10.43 -9.73 -14.29
N TYR A 59 -11.06 -8.57 -14.49
CA TYR A 59 -10.77 -7.37 -13.71
C TYR A 59 -10.97 -7.57 -12.20
N ASN A 60 -11.88 -8.46 -11.80
CA ASN A 60 -12.11 -8.76 -10.39
C ASN A 60 -10.88 -9.43 -9.75
N ASN A 61 -10.18 -10.30 -10.47
CA ASN A 61 -8.94 -10.92 -9.98
C ASN A 61 -7.85 -9.87 -9.75
N ILE A 62 -7.71 -8.90 -10.65
CA ILE A 62 -6.78 -7.78 -10.51
C ILE A 62 -7.15 -6.91 -9.30
N ASN A 63 -8.43 -6.60 -9.12
CA ASN A 63 -8.92 -5.82 -7.98
C ASN A 63 -8.64 -6.51 -6.65
N GLN A 64 -8.91 -7.82 -6.55
CA GLN A 64 -8.61 -8.60 -5.35
C GLN A 64 -7.12 -8.63 -5.04
N LEU A 65 -6.28 -8.83 -6.06
CA LEU A 65 -4.83 -8.78 -5.91
C LEU A 65 -4.36 -7.39 -5.42
N SER A 66 -4.89 -6.33 -6.04
CA SER A 66 -4.60 -4.93 -5.69
C SER A 66 -4.99 -4.60 -4.26
N SER A 67 -6.15 -5.06 -3.78
CA SER A 67 -6.58 -4.88 -2.41
C SER A 67 -5.66 -5.58 -1.41
N ARG A 68 -5.17 -6.80 -1.72
CA ARG A 68 -4.22 -7.51 -0.86
C ARG A 68 -2.89 -6.78 -0.78
N VAL A 69 -2.36 -6.32 -1.93
CA VAL A 69 -1.13 -5.50 -1.98
C VAL A 69 -1.32 -4.24 -1.14
N LYS A 70 -2.42 -3.50 -1.36
CA LYS A 70 -2.72 -2.27 -0.61
C LYS A 70 -2.71 -2.50 0.90
N SER A 71 -3.35 -3.56 1.39
CA SER A 71 -3.34 -3.90 2.81
C SER A 71 -1.93 -4.14 3.35
N LYS A 72 -1.09 -4.85 2.61
CA LYS A 72 0.30 -5.11 3.01
C LYS A 72 1.16 -3.84 3.00
N LEU A 73 0.97 -2.95 2.03
CA LEU A 73 1.63 -1.64 1.99
C LEU A 73 1.24 -0.80 3.20
N ILE A 74 -0.05 -0.75 3.55
CA ILE A 74 -0.54 -0.02 4.73
C ILE A 74 0.08 -0.58 6.02
N ILE A 75 0.13 -1.91 6.18
CA ILE A 75 0.75 -2.56 7.34
C ILE A 75 2.24 -2.19 7.44
N ALA A 76 2.95 -2.05 6.32
CA ALA A 76 4.34 -1.58 6.28
C ALA A 76 4.50 -0.07 6.54
N GLY A 77 3.41 0.67 6.77
CA GLY A 77 3.40 2.12 6.95
C GLY A 77 3.55 2.92 5.65
N CYS A 78 3.33 2.27 4.50
CA CYS A 78 3.28 2.89 3.18
C CYS A 78 1.83 3.23 2.83
N ASP A 79 1.43 4.50 2.92
CA ASP A 79 0.12 4.96 2.44
C ASP A 79 0.14 5.02 0.90
N ALA A 80 -0.14 3.88 0.28
CA ALA A 80 -0.27 3.76 -1.16
C ALA A 80 -1.75 3.61 -1.55
N VAL A 81 -2.11 4.26 -2.65
CA VAL A 81 -3.40 4.11 -3.30
C VAL A 81 -3.18 3.34 -4.59
N ILE A 82 -3.86 2.20 -4.73
CA ILE A 82 -3.94 1.48 -5.99
C ILE A 82 -5.35 1.70 -6.53
N THR A 83 -5.43 2.27 -7.73
CA THR A 83 -6.70 2.66 -8.36
C THR A 83 -6.83 1.98 -9.71
N LYS A 84 -8.01 1.43 -9.99
CA LYS A 84 -8.38 1.01 -11.34
C LYS A 84 -9.27 2.07 -11.98
N ASN A 85 -8.88 2.56 -13.15
CA ASN A 85 -9.68 3.48 -13.96
C ASN A 85 -9.93 2.85 -15.33
N GLY A 86 -11.13 2.30 -15.55
CA GLY A 86 -11.45 1.56 -16.76
C GLY A 86 -10.50 0.37 -16.96
N GLU A 87 -9.74 0.41 -18.05
CA GLU A 87 -8.76 -0.62 -18.43
C GLU A 87 -7.36 -0.38 -17.85
N LYS A 88 -7.16 0.67 -17.06
CA LYS A 88 -5.87 1.00 -16.48
C LYS A 88 -5.85 0.77 -14.98
N ILE A 89 -4.66 0.45 -14.47
CA ILE A 89 -4.37 0.38 -13.04
C ILE A 89 -3.15 1.24 -12.72
N SER A 90 -3.24 1.98 -11.62
CA SER A 90 -2.19 2.88 -11.17
C SER A 90 -1.87 2.69 -9.69
N ILE A 91 -0.65 3.05 -9.31
CA ILE A 91 -0.20 3.15 -7.92
C ILE A 91 0.30 4.58 -7.65
N LEU A 92 -0.24 5.17 -6.61
CA LEU A 92 0.21 6.44 -6.05
C LEU A 92 0.70 6.19 -4.64
N VAL A 93 2.01 6.33 -4.43
CA VAL A 93 2.59 6.30 -3.08
C VAL A 93 2.51 7.71 -2.52
N LYS A 94 1.67 7.92 -1.50
CA LYS A 94 1.60 9.23 -0.84
C LYS A 94 2.85 9.43 0.00
N GLU A 95 3.33 10.66 0.04
CA GLU A 95 4.38 11.02 0.98
C GLU A 95 3.87 10.81 2.42
N PRO A 96 4.71 10.29 3.32
CA PRO A 96 4.32 10.12 4.72
C PRO A 96 3.86 11.47 5.27
N ARG A 97 2.63 11.52 5.82
CA ARG A 97 2.14 12.70 6.54
C ARG A 97 3.18 13.08 7.58
N LYS A 98 3.75 14.28 7.45
CA LYS A 98 4.54 14.89 8.54
C LYS A 98 3.57 15.10 9.71
N LEU A 99 3.67 14.26 10.73
CA LEU A 99 2.94 14.48 11.97
C LEU A 99 3.37 15.85 12.50
N ASN A 100 2.45 16.81 12.49
CA ASN A 100 2.79 18.18 12.84
C ASN A 100 2.78 18.30 14.37
N LYS A 101 3.56 19.23 14.96
CA LYS A 101 3.59 19.42 16.43
C LYS A 101 2.19 19.58 17.03
N LYS A 102 1.26 20.18 16.27
CA LYS A 102 -0.15 20.37 16.64
C LYS A 102 -0.90 19.05 16.81
N ASP A 103 -0.64 18.06 15.96
CA ASP A 103 -1.30 16.76 16.05
C ASP A 103 -0.88 16.02 17.32
N ILE A 104 0.41 16.12 17.68
CA ILE A 104 0.94 15.52 18.92
C ILE A 104 0.26 16.15 20.15
N VAL A 105 0.14 17.49 20.18
CA VAL A 105 -0.50 18.19 21.30
C VAL A 105 -1.96 17.77 21.46
N ILE A 106 -2.71 17.64 20.36
CA ILE A 106 -4.11 17.20 20.38
C ILE A 106 -4.21 15.76 20.91
N TYR A 107 -3.38 14.83 20.42
CA TYR A 107 -3.38 13.46 20.90
C TYR A 107 -3.02 13.35 22.39
N THR A 108 -2.05 14.14 22.87
CA THR A 108 -1.75 14.20 24.31
C THR A 108 -2.90 14.78 25.12
N LEU A 109 -3.59 15.82 24.63
CA LEU A 109 -4.74 16.40 25.32
C LEU A 109 -5.91 15.39 25.41
N ILE A 110 -6.15 14.59 24.37
CA ILE A 110 -7.18 13.55 24.35
C ILE A 110 -6.85 12.41 25.33
N LEU A 111 -5.59 11.96 25.37
CA LEU A 111 -5.16 10.92 26.31
C LEU A 111 -5.21 11.39 27.78
N ILE A 112 -4.87 12.65 28.04
CA ILE A 112 -4.91 13.25 29.39
C ILE A 112 -6.35 13.53 29.85
N SER A 113 -7.30 13.72 28.92
CA SER A 113 -8.73 13.90 29.23
C SER A 113 -9.50 12.58 29.38
N PHE A 114 -8.83 11.43 29.23
CA PHE A 114 -9.42 10.09 29.37
C PHE A 114 -9.13 9.32 30.68
N PRO A 115 -8.86 9.95 31.84
CA PRO A 115 -9.14 9.31 33.12
C PRO A 115 -10.38 9.94 33.76
N ILE A 116 -11.05 9.17 34.62
CA ILE A 116 -12.24 9.53 35.41
C ILE A 116 -13.59 9.19 34.73
N HIS A 117 -13.84 7.92 34.41
CA HIS A 117 -15.18 7.32 34.61
C HIS A 117 -15.15 5.86 35.09
N TYR A 118 -13.97 5.27 35.32
CA TYR A 118 -13.83 3.87 35.74
C TYR A 118 -13.65 3.65 37.26
N TYR A 119 -13.67 4.70 38.08
CA TYR A 119 -13.39 4.59 39.53
C TYR A 119 -14.58 4.93 40.47
N LEU A 120 -15.82 4.94 39.96
CA LEU A 120 -17.03 5.15 40.77
C LEU A 120 -18.03 4.01 40.54
N SER A 121 -17.65 2.80 40.94
CA SER A 121 -18.56 1.68 41.20
C SER A 121 -17.85 0.72 42.14
N PHE A 122 -17.83 1.07 43.42
CA PHE A 122 -17.62 0.16 44.53
C PHE A 122 -18.55 0.58 45.66
#